data_AF-A0AAD5E3M0-F1
#
_entry.id   AF-A0AAD5E3M0-F1
#
_cell.length_a   1.000
_cell.length_b   1.000
_cell.length_c   1.000
_cell.angle_alpha   90.00
_cell.angle_beta   90.00
_cell.angle_gamma   90.00
#
_symmetry.space_group_name_H-M   'P 1'
#
loop_
_entity.id
_entity.type
_entity.pdbx_description
1 polymer ?
#
loop_
_entity_poly.entity_id
_entity_poly.type
_entity_poly.pdbx_seq_one_letter_code
_entity_poly.pdbx_strand_id
1 'polypeptide(L)'
;MSLFPTPQRPRHLVEFNAGKCYRDGNMLKPDLRKGLIYMDQTDDQLLHFYWKDRKANIVEEDLIIFPEEAEMVPVPECETGRVFLLKFKSSSQKLFFWMQNANDEKDKENVDRVNKLINDLQSALNDQHGRSGRAEGDDEDSAADVLSLLGSSGQELGLTHFIKALQKQAKDREEGADISESMDED
;
A
#
# COMPACT_ATOMS: atom_id res chain seq x y z
N MET A 1 26.31 4.97 30.80
CA MET A 1 26.17 4.47 29.42
C MET A 1 24.81 3.79 29.36
N SER A 2 23.82 4.42 28.71
CA SER A 2 22.43 3.97 28.76
C SER A 2 22.22 2.75 27.85
N LEU A 3 21.91 1.61 28.48
CA LEU A 3 21.58 0.31 27.87
C LEU A 3 20.06 0.18 27.70
N PHE A 4 19.48 1.00 26.83
CA PHE A 4 18.11 0.76 26.38
C PHE A 4 18.12 0.71 24.85
N PRO A 5 17.90 -0.45 24.21
CA PRO A 5 17.59 -0.47 22.79
C PRO A 5 16.33 0.36 22.62
N THR A 6 16.44 1.50 21.95
CA THR A 6 15.27 2.26 21.54
C THR A 6 14.44 1.32 20.68
N PRO A 7 13.17 1.04 21.00
CA PRO A 7 12.33 0.24 20.11
C PRO A 7 12.34 0.97 18.77
N GLN A 8 13.00 0.38 17.78
CA GLN A 8 12.98 0.88 16.42
C GLN A 8 11.52 0.73 16.00
N ARG A 9 10.76 1.83 16.04
CA ARG A 9 9.39 1.82 15.54
C ARG A 9 9.48 1.28 14.12
N PRO A 10 8.72 0.23 13.75
CA PRO A 10 8.69 -0.19 12.36
C PRO A 10 8.32 1.05 11.56
N ARG A 11 9.28 1.51 10.75
CA ARG A 11 9.18 2.79 10.06
C ARG A 11 8.38 2.50 8.81
N HIS A 12 7.06 2.70 8.91
CA HIS A 12 6.16 2.53 7.78
C HIS A 12 6.74 3.21 6.54
N LEU A 13 6.69 2.54 5.39
CA LEU A 13 7.25 3.06 4.14
C LEU A 13 6.58 4.38 3.74
N VAL A 14 5.28 4.43 4.00
CA VAL A 14 4.45 5.63 3.97
C VAL A 14 3.33 5.44 4.99
N GLU A 15 2.94 6.52 5.67
CA GLU A 15 1.76 6.54 6.54
C GLU A 15 1.08 7.91 6.49
N PHE A 16 -0.25 7.93 6.48
CA PHE A 16 -1.04 9.17 6.52
C PHE A 16 -2.45 8.92 7.04
N ASN A 17 -3.06 9.97 7.61
CA ASN A 17 -4.43 9.88 8.11
C ASN A 17 -5.41 9.94 6.96
N ALA A 18 -6.24 8.90 6.83
CA ALA A 18 -7.27 8.82 5.81
C ALA A 18 -8.40 7.90 6.28
N GLY A 19 -9.64 8.30 6.02
CA GLY A 19 -10.82 7.47 6.24
C GLY A 19 -11.18 6.68 5.00
N LYS A 20 -12.02 5.65 5.18
CA LYS A 20 -12.64 4.91 4.08
C LYS A 20 -13.84 5.68 3.53
N CYS A 21 -14.22 5.40 2.30
CA CYS A 21 -15.51 5.73 1.74
C CYS A 21 -16.12 4.45 1.19
N TYR A 22 -17.42 4.27 1.40
CA TYR A 22 -18.15 3.15 0.85
C TYR A 22 -19.11 3.65 -0.21
N ARG A 23 -19.31 2.83 -1.23
CA ARG A 23 -20.29 3.09 -2.26
C ARG A 23 -21.64 2.53 -1.80
N ASP A 24 -22.62 3.42 -1.65
CA ASP A 24 -24.00 3.12 -1.33
C ASP A 24 -24.84 3.33 -2.59
N GLY A 25 -25.02 2.27 -3.37
CA GLY A 25 -25.63 2.32 -4.71
C GLY A 25 -24.84 3.21 -5.68
N ASN A 26 -25.40 4.38 -5.99
CA ASN A 26 -24.78 5.38 -6.86
C ASN A 26 -24.07 6.52 -6.13
N MET A 27 -24.06 6.52 -4.79
CA MET A 27 -23.48 7.59 -3.99
C MET A 27 -22.28 7.11 -3.17
N LEU A 28 -21.22 7.90 -3.11
CA LEU A 28 -20.09 7.65 -2.21
C LEU A 28 -20.35 8.29 -0.86
N LYS A 29 -20.35 7.47 0.21
CA LYS A 29 -20.52 7.92 1.59
C LYS A 29 -19.19 7.80 2.34
N PRO A 30 -18.67 8.90 2.93
CA PRO A 30 -17.46 8.84 3.73
C PRO A 30 -17.72 8.14 5.06
N ASP A 31 -16.79 7.28 5.46
CA ASP A 31 -16.72 6.73 6.81
C ASP A 31 -16.22 7.82 7.76
N LEU A 32 -16.99 8.09 8.82
CA LEU A 32 -16.65 9.09 9.84
C LEU A 32 -15.54 8.61 10.79
N ARG A 33 -15.16 7.33 10.72
CA ARG A 33 -14.07 6.76 11.50
C ARG A 33 -12.74 7.39 11.13
N LYS A 34 -11.90 7.62 12.14
CA LYS A 34 -10.54 8.14 11.94
C LYS A 34 -9.65 6.97 11.55
N GLY A 35 -9.23 6.93 10.30
CA GLY A 35 -8.36 5.86 9.80
C GLY A 35 -6.90 6.31 9.68
N LEU A 36 -6.00 5.33 9.65
CA LEU A 36 -4.62 5.48 9.24
C LEU A 36 -4.35 4.50 8.11
N ILE A 37 -3.88 5.02 6.98
CA ILE A 37 -3.32 4.23 5.90
C ILE A 37 -1.82 4.15 6.12
N TYR A 38 -1.26 2.96 5.98
CA TYR A 38 0.18 2.77 5.97
C TYR A 38 0.56 1.61 5.06
N MET A 39 1.78 1.64 4.53
CA MET A 39 2.33 0.53 3.75
C MET A 39 3.61 0.01 4.37
N ASP A 40 3.77 -1.30 4.34
CA ASP A 40 4.97 -2.00 4.80
C ASP A 40 5.32 -3.13 3.83
N GLN A 41 6.61 -3.46 3.77
CA GLN A 41 7.06 -4.69 3.14
C GLN A 41 7.17 -5.76 4.24
N THR A 42 6.44 -6.85 4.10
CA THR A 42 6.46 -7.98 5.02
C THR A 42 7.60 -8.95 4.67
N ASP A 43 7.83 -9.95 5.51
CA ASP A 43 8.87 -10.98 5.30
C ASP A 43 8.68 -11.78 4.00
N ASP A 44 7.47 -11.82 3.46
CA ASP A 44 7.13 -12.40 2.16
C ASP A 44 7.65 -11.56 0.97
N GLN A 45 8.32 -10.44 1.25
CA GLN A 45 8.85 -9.45 0.29
C GLN A 45 7.77 -8.73 -0.53
N LEU A 46 6.50 -8.91 -0.15
CA LEU A 46 5.36 -8.27 -0.79
C LEU A 46 5.04 -6.93 -0.11
N LEU A 47 4.54 -5.97 -0.90
CA LEU A 47 4.07 -4.69 -0.37
C LEU A 47 2.64 -4.88 0.15
N HIS A 48 2.43 -4.60 1.43
CA HIS A 48 1.12 -4.60 2.04
C HIS A 48 0.63 -3.16 2.20
N PHE A 49 -0.63 -2.94 1.83
CA PHE A 49 -1.38 -1.72 2.08
C PHE A 49 -2.38 -1.99 3.19
N TYR A 50 -2.16 -1.33 4.32
CA TYR A 50 -3.00 -1.46 5.49
C TYR A 50 -3.90 -0.25 5.66
N TRP A 51 -5.14 -0.51 6.06
CA TRP A 51 -5.99 0.49 6.69
C TRP A 51 -6.37 0.02 8.09
N LYS A 52 -6.14 0.89 9.09
CA LYS A 52 -6.56 0.63 10.47
C LYS A 52 -7.42 1.76 11.03
N ASP A 53 -8.38 1.39 11.87
CA ASP A 53 -9.12 2.33 12.68
C ASP A 53 -8.21 2.86 13.80
N ARG A 54 -8.02 4.17 13.89
CA ARG A 54 -7.15 4.81 14.89
C ARG A 54 -7.73 4.78 16.30
N LYS A 55 -9.05 4.71 16.44
CA LYS A 55 -9.74 4.74 17.72
C LYS A 55 -9.72 3.36 18.37
N ALA A 56 -10.03 2.32 17.59
CA ALA A 56 -10.01 0.92 18.01
C ALA A 56 -8.61 0.30 17.95
N ASN A 57 -7.71 0.88 17.14
CA ASN A 57 -6.39 0.33 16.84
C ASN A 57 -6.45 -1.06 16.17
N ILE A 58 -7.50 -1.29 15.37
CA ILE A 58 -7.75 -2.55 14.67
C ILE A 58 -7.47 -2.34 13.19
N VAL A 59 -6.64 -3.21 12.61
CA VAL A 59 -6.43 -3.31 11.16
C VAL A 59 -7.68 -3.96 10.57
N GLU A 60 -8.43 -3.22 9.76
CA GLU A 60 -9.62 -3.75 9.09
C GLU A 60 -9.31 -4.18 7.65
N GLU A 61 -8.33 -3.56 7.01
CA GLU A 61 -7.92 -3.91 5.64
C GLU A 61 -6.43 -4.20 5.61
N ASP A 62 -6.07 -5.34 5.02
CA ASP A 62 -4.71 -5.76 4.72
C ASP A 62 -4.70 -6.27 3.27
N LEU A 63 -4.18 -5.43 2.38
CA LEU A 63 -4.20 -5.68 0.93
C LEU A 63 -2.78 -5.86 0.43
N ILE A 64 -2.51 -7.00 -0.18
CA ILE A 64 -1.25 -7.24 -0.87
C ILE A 64 -1.28 -6.51 -2.21
N ILE A 65 -0.33 -5.60 -2.43
CA ILE A 65 -0.20 -4.84 -3.65
C ILE A 65 0.99 -5.36 -4.45
N PHE A 66 0.73 -5.86 -5.66
CA PHE A 66 1.80 -6.22 -6.59
C PHE A 66 2.31 -4.99 -7.36
N PRO A 67 3.56 -5.05 -7.85
CA PRO A 67 4.11 -3.99 -8.68
C PRO A 67 3.22 -3.70 -9.89
N GLU A 68 2.98 -2.40 -10.15
CA GLU A 68 2.14 -1.91 -11.24
C GLU A 68 0.65 -2.33 -11.18
N GLU A 69 0.24 -3.11 -10.16
CA GLU A 69 -1.11 -3.69 -10.07
C GLU A 69 -2.13 -2.70 -9.50
N ALA A 70 -1.69 -1.72 -8.71
CA ALA A 70 -2.59 -0.70 -8.18
C ALA A 70 -2.11 0.71 -8.55
N GLU A 71 -3.06 1.63 -8.62
CA GLU A 71 -2.78 3.04 -8.81
C GLU A 71 -3.73 3.85 -7.92
N MET A 72 -3.16 4.79 -7.18
CA MET A 72 -3.90 5.72 -6.35
C MET A 72 -4.14 7.01 -7.14
N VAL A 73 -5.40 7.30 -7.46
CA VAL A 73 -5.81 8.40 -8.34
C VAL A 73 -6.77 9.33 -7.59
N PRO A 74 -6.62 10.66 -7.69
CA PRO A 74 -7.61 11.60 -7.13
C PRO A 74 -8.96 11.48 -7.86
N VAL A 75 -10.06 11.58 -7.10
CA VAL A 75 -11.42 11.57 -7.66
C VAL A 75 -11.89 13.02 -7.83
N PRO A 76 -11.93 13.57 -9.07
CA PRO A 76 -12.30 14.97 -9.30
C PRO A 76 -13.80 15.24 -9.08
N GLU A 77 -14.62 14.19 -9.03
CA GLU A 77 -16.07 14.28 -8.82
C GLU A 77 -16.43 14.69 -7.38
N CYS A 78 -15.50 14.59 -6.44
CA CYS A 78 -15.71 15.04 -5.06
C CYS A 78 -15.29 16.51 -4.91
N GLU A 79 -16.25 17.40 -4.62
CA GLU A 79 -16.03 18.86 -4.44
C GLU A 79 -14.99 19.19 -3.36
N THR A 80 -14.76 18.31 -2.39
CA THR A 80 -13.72 18.47 -1.37
C THR A 80 -12.30 18.29 -1.89
N GLY A 81 -12.09 17.67 -3.07
CA GLY A 81 -10.77 17.48 -3.68
C GLY A 81 -9.80 16.58 -2.91
N ARG A 82 -10.25 15.95 -1.81
CA ARG A 82 -9.45 15.16 -0.87
C ARG A 82 -9.81 13.67 -0.88
N VAL A 83 -10.53 13.23 -1.91
CA VAL A 83 -10.92 11.82 -2.10
C VAL A 83 -10.06 11.19 -3.17
N PHE A 84 -9.54 10.02 -2.86
CA PHE A 84 -8.64 9.24 -3.69
C PHE A 84 -9.21 7.83 -3.88
N LEU A 85 -9.03 7.29 -5.07
CA LEU A 85 -9.41 5.95 -5.46
C LEU A 85 -8.15 5.11 -5.57
N LEU A 86 -8.07 4.03 -4.79
CA LEU A 86 -7.14 2.96 -5.06
C LEU A 86 -7.79 2.01 -6.06
N LYS A 87 -7.31 2.05 -7.30
CA LYS A 87 -7.78 1.23 -8.40
C LYS A 87 -6.82 0.07 -8.59
N PHE A 88 -7.35 -1.14 -8.47
CA PHE A 88 -6.64 -2.34 -8.88
C PHE A 88 -6.80 -2.53 -10.40
N LYS A 89 -5.73 -2.89 -11.09
CA LYS A 89 -5.75 -3.26 -12.52
C LYS A 89 -6.15 -4.73 -12.68
N SER A 90 -5.78 -5.56 -11.72
CA SER A 90 -6.05 -7.00 -11.73
C SER A 90 -7.44 -7.37 -11.22
N SER A 91 -8.08 -6.49 -10.45
CA SER A 91 -9.45 -6.64 -9.97
C SER A 91 -10.32 -5.46 -10.40
N SER A 92 -11.64 -5.67 -10.47
CA SER A 92 -12.61 -4.57 -10.64
C SER A 92 -12.91 -3.85 -9.33
N GLN A 93 -12.30 -4.30 -8.22
CA GLN A 93 -12.43 -3.68 -6.91
C GLN A 93 -11.91 -2.24 -6.92
N LYS A 94 -12.73 -1.35 -6.37
CA LYS A 94 -12.46 0.09 -6.25
C LYS A 94 -12.60 0.48 -4.79
N LEU A 95 -11.50 0.89 -4.17
CA LEU A 95 -11.50 1.34 -2.79
C LEU A 95 -11.33 2.85 -2.74
N PHE A 96 -12.23 3.52 -2.04
CA PHE A 96 -12.24 4.96 -1.95
C PHE A 96 -11.76 5.37 -0.57
N PHE A 97 -10.84 6.33 -0.54
CA PHE A 97 -10.24 6.86 0.68
C PHE A 97 -10.31 8.37 0.67
N TRP A 98 -10.52 8.99 1.83
CA TRP A 98 -10.54 10.44 1.97
C TRP A 98 -9.50 10.91 2.96
N MET A 99 -8.70 11.91 2.61
CA MET A 99 -7.61 12.41 3.43
C MET A 99 -8.15 13.14 4.67
N GLN A 100 -7.62 12.78 5.84
CA GLN A 100 -7.97 13.34 7.13
C GLN A 100 -6.84 14.20 7.73
N ASN A 101 -5.78 14.44 6.97
CA ASN A 101 -4.71 15.34 7.38
C ASN A 101 -5.20 16.79 7.46
N ALA A 102 -4.61 17.56 8.37
CA ALA A 102 -4.97 18.96 8.57
C ALA A 102 -4.64 19.83 7.34
N ASN A 103 -3.54 19.52 6.65
CA ASN A 103 -3.07 20.23 5.45
C ASN A 103 -3.18 19.32 4.22
N ASP A 104 -3.66 19.88 3.11
CA ASP A 104 -3.70 19.21 1.80
C ASP A 104 -2.38 19.26 1.03
N GLU A 105 -1.43 20.12 1.44
CA GLU A 105 -0.12 20.26 0.78
C GLU A 105 0.64 18.94 0.65
N LYS A 106 0.45 18.04 1.63
CA LYS A 106 1.10 16.72 1.66
C LYS A 106 0.29 15.63 0.99
N ASP A 107 -0.97 15.86 0.65
CA ASP A 107 -1.83 14.82 0.08
C ASP A 107 -1.25 14.33 -1.25
N LYS A 108 -0.81 15.27 -2.10
CA LYS A 108 -0.15 14.96 -3.37
C LYS A 108 1.18 14.21 -3.18
N GLU A 109 1.98 14.62 -2.20
CA GLU A 109 3.26 13.96 -1.89
C GLU A 109 3.04 12.53 -1.40
N ASN A 110 2.05 12.32 -0.53
CA ASN A 110 1.69 11.00 -0.02
C ASN A 110 1.22 10.07 -1.14
N VAL A 111 0.36 10.57 -2.04
CA VAL A 111 -0.16 9.80 -3.18
C VAL A 111 0.94 9.48 -4.19
N ASP A 112 1.81 10.44 -4.50
CA ASP A 112 2.98 10.21 -5.34
C ASP A 112 3.91 9.15 -4.71
N ARG A 113 4.12 9.22 -3.39
CA ARG A 113 4.93 8.23 -2.66
C ARG A 113 4.30 6.84 -2.66
N VAL A 114 2.98 6.74 -2.47
CA VAL A 114 2.22 5.49 -2.61
C VAL A 114 2.40 4.92 -4.02
N ASN A 115 2.16 5.72 -5.06
CA ASN A 115 2.31 5.27 -6.43
C ASN A 115 3.75 4.87 -6.77
N LYS A 116 4.76 5.55 -6.23
CA LYS A 116 6.17 5.15 -6.38
C LYS A 116 6.43 3.79 -5.73
N LEU A 117 5.95 3.58 -4.51
CA LEU A 117 6.08 2.29 -3.81
C LEU A 117 5.40 1.15 -4.59
N ILE A 118 4.25 1.43 -5.21
CA ILE A 118 3.53 0.44 -6.02
C ILE A 118 4.23 0.18 -7.35
N ASN A 119 4.79 1.18 -8.03
CA ASN A 119 5.43 0.96 -9.34
C ASN A 119 6.85 0.39 -9.19
N ASP A 120 7.63 0.88 -8.22
CA ASP A 120 9.01 0.46 -8.01
C ASP A 120 9.37 0.47 -6.51
N LEU A 121 9.09 -0.67 -5.86
CA LEU A 121 9.34 -0.84 -4.43
C LEU A 121 10.84 -0.76 -4.10
N GLN A 122 11.72 -1.36 -4.91
CA GLN A 122 13.17 -1.39 -4.71
C GLN A 122 13.80 0.01 -4.73
N SER A 123 13.46 0.82 -5.73
CA SER A 123 13.92 2.20 -5.85
C SER A 123 13.39 3.05 -4.70
N ALA A 124 12.10 2.91 -4.37
CA ALA A 124 11.49 3.65 -3.27
C ALA A 124 12.12 3.32 -1.89
N LEU A 125 12.56 2.07 -1.68
CA LEU A 125 13.29 1.63 -0.49
C LEU A 125 14.73 2.17 -0.45
N ASN A 126 15.42 2.21 -1.58
CA ASN A 126 16.77 2.77 -1.67
C ASN A 126 16.79 4.27 -1.37
N ASP A 127 15.76 5.01 -1.78
CA ASP A 127 15.59 6.44 -1.47
C ASP A 127 15.46 6.71 0.04
N GLN A 128 14.94 5.75 0.82
CA GLN A 128 14.88 5.86 2.28
C GLN A 128 16.22 5.59 2.95
N HIS A 129 16.99 4.63 2.42
CA HIS A 129 18.31 4.28 2.93
C HIS A 129 19.37 5.32 2.56
N GLY A 130 19.21 6.04 1.45
CA GLY A 130 20.07 7.17 1.08
C GLY A 130 19.96 8.39 2.02
N ARG A 131 18.94 8.44 2.89
CA ARG A 131 18.76 9.55 3.86
C ARG A 131 19.32 9.25 5.25
N SER A 132 19.92 8.06 5.46
CA SER A 132 20.63 7.68 6.69
C SER A 132 22.11 7.38 6.38
N GLY A 133 22.82 8.37 5.84
CA GLY A 133 24.23 8.21 5.49
C GLY A 133 24.93 9.56 5.28
N ARG A 134 24.80 10.48 6.24
CA ARG A 134 25.70 11.64 6.32
C ARG A 134 26.69 11.42 7.46
N ALA A 135 27.76 10.72 7.14
CA ALA A 135 29.04 10.82 7.85
C ALA A 135 30.11 10.97 6.77
N GLU A 136 30.69 12.17 6.68
CA GLU A 136 31.91 12.43 5.93
C GLU A 136 33.05 11.63 6.59
N GLY A 137 33.83 10.92 5.78
CA GLY A 137 35.00 10.16 6.22
C GLY A 137 35.67 9.49 5.03
N ASP A 138 36.90 9.92 4.78
CA ASP A 138 37.85 9.56 3.72
C ASP A 138 38.26 8.07 3.73
N ASP A 139 39.06 7.70 2.71
CA ASP A 139 39.91 6.50 2.59
C ASP A 139 39.40 5.23 1.84
N GLU A 140 40.40 4.61 1.22
CA GLU A 140 40.42 3.77 0.01
C GLU A 140 40.06 2.27 0.18
N ASP A 141 39.77 1.67 -0.98
CA ASP A 141 40.01 0.27 -1.39
C ASP A 141 39.28 -0.89 -0.66
N SER A 142 38.33 -1.53 -1.37
CA SER A 142 38.25 -3.01 -1.44
C SER A 142 37.23 -3.49 -2.48
N ALA A 143 37.77 -4.19 -3.46
CA ALA A 143 37.20 -5.06 -4.49
C ALA A 143 35.92 -5.86 -4.18
N ALA A 144 34.77 -5.20 -4.03
CA ALA A 144 33.45 -5.85 -4.07
C ALA A 144 32.72 -5.68 -5.42
N ASP A 145 33.23 -4.84 -6.31
CA ASP A 145 32.58 -4.43 -7.58
C ASP A 145 32.85 -5.39 -8.77
N VAL A 146 33.18 -6.66 -8.52
CA VAL A 146 33.46 -7.66 -9.60
C VAL A 146 32.59 -8.91 -9.55
N LEU A 147 31.60 -8.99 -8.65
CA LEU A 147 30.79 -10.20 -8.43
C LEU A 147 29.29 -10.06 -8.73
N SER A 148 28.89 -9.02 -9.47
CA SER A 148 27.51 -8.86 -9.97
C SER A 148 27.32 -9.24 -11.45
N LEU A 149 28.39 -9.65 -12.16
CA LEU A 149 28.34 -9.89 -13.62
C LEU A 149 28.06 -11.35 -14.03
N LEU A 150 27.94 -12.31 -13.12
CA LEU A 150 27.67 -13.71 -13.46
C LEU A 150 26.74 -14.36 -12.43
N GLY A 151 25.42 -14.25 -12.65
CA GLY A 151 24.43 -14.70 -11.67
C GLY A 151 23.03 -14.98 -12.21
N SER A 152 22.92 -15.93 -13.13
CA SER A 152 21.74 -16.79 -13.33
C SER A 152 20.43 -16.16 -13.82
N SER A 153 20.29 -16.19 -15.14
CA SER A 153 19.05 -16.51 -15.85
C SER A 153 18.27 -17.66 -15.18
N GLY A 154 16.94 -17.49 -15.01
CA GLY A 154 16.02 -18.63 -14.98
C GLY A 154 15.25 -18.90 -13.69
N GLN A 155 14.50 -17.92 -13.17
CA GLN A 155 13.47 -18.18 -12.16
C GLN A 155 12.22 -17.29 -12.30
N GLU A 156 11.80 -16.97 -13.53
CA GLU A 156 10.65 -16.06 -13.77
C GLU A 156 9.30 -16.79 -13.98
N LEU A 157 9.30 -18.13 -14.03
CA LEU A 157 8.10 -18.92 -14.38
C LEU A 157 7.26 -19.37 -13.17
N GLY A 158 7.76 -19.21 -11.94
CA GLY A 158 7.03 -19.59 -10.72
C GLY A 158 6.10 -18.51 -10.21
N LEU A 159 6.60 -17.27 -10.13
CA LEU A 159 5.86 -16.14 -9.56
C LEU A 159 4.67 -15.75 -10.43
N THR A 160 4.83 -15.70 -11.75
CA THR A 160 3.74 -15.37 -12.67
C THR A 160 2.58 -16.38 -12.62
N HIS A 161 2.88 -17.67 -12.44
CA HIS A 161 1.85 -18.71 -12.32
C HIS A 161 1.19 -18.73 -10.93
N PHE A 162 1.95 -18.44 -9.88
CA PHE A 162 1.43 -18.31 -8.51
C PHE A 162 0.54 -17.06 -8.36
N ILE A 163 0.93 -15.93 -8.97
CA ILE A 163 0.14 -14.70 -9.02
C ILE A 163 -1.20 -14.94 -9.73
N LYS A 164 -1.19 -15.66 -10.87
CA LYS A 164 -2.44 -16.05 -11.55
C LYS A 164 -3.32 -16.97 -10.70
N ALA A 165 -2.74 -17.83 -9.88
CA ALA A 165 -3.50 -18.70 -8.98
C ALA A 165 -4.16 -17.91 -7.84
N LEU A 166 -3.46 -16.94 -7.24
CA LEU A 166 -4.01 -16.06 -6.18
C LEU A 166 -5.08 -15.11 -6.72
N GLN A 167 -4.86 -14.49 -7.89
CA GLN A 167 -5.87 -13.66 -8.55
C GLN A 167 -7.14 -14.45 -8.90
N LYS A 168 -6.99 -15.72 -9.30
CA LYS A 168 -8.14 -16.61 -9.53
C LYS A 168 -8.89 -16.88 -8.22
N GLN A 169 -8.18 -17.14 -7.13
CA GLN A 169 -8.78 -17.41 -5.82
C GLN A 169 -9.51 -16.20 -5.22
N ALA A 170 -9.00 -14.99 -5.44
CA ALA A 170 -9.66 -13.75 -5.03
C ALA A 170 -10.94 -13.49 -5.86
N LYS A 171 -10.91 -13.80 -7.16
CA LYS A 171 -12.06 -13.62 -8.06
C LYS A 171 -13.23 -14.55 -7.75
N ASP A 172 -12.95 -15.83 -7.44
CA ASP A 172 -13.98 -16.80 -7.03
C ASP A 172 -14.67 -16.42 -5.70
N ARG A 173 -14.06 -15.57 -4.86
CA ARG A 173 -14.67 -15.11 -3.60
C ARG A 173 -15.68 -13.96 -3.80
N GLU A 174 -15.58 -13.20 -4.88
CA GLU A 174 -16.47 -12.07 -5.18
C GLU A 174 -17.81 -12.52 -5.80
N GLU A 175 -17.85 -13.67 -6.50
CA GLU A 175 -19.08 -14.23 -7.09
C GLU A 175 -19.96 -15.01 -6.08
N GLY A 176 -19.53 -15.14 -4.82
CA GLY A 176 -20.28 -15.87 -3.77
C GLY A 176 -21.15 -15.00 -2.85
N ALA A 177 -21.20 -13.68 -3.07
CA ALA A 177 -21.84 -12.73 -2.15
C ALA A 177 -23.17 -12.13 -2.65
N ASP A 178 -23.87 -12.81 -3.58
CA ASP A 178 -25.20 -12.41 -4.06
C ASP A 178 -26.20 -13.56 -3.90
N ILE A 179 -26.51 -13.95 -2.66
CA ILE A 179 -27.72 -14.71 -2.33
C ILE A 179 -28.07 -14.54 -0.86
N SER A 180 -28.57 -13.37 -0.50
CA SER A 180 -29.51 -13.23 0.62
C SER A 180 -30.27 -11.90 0.49
N GLU A 181 -31.05 -11.78 -0.57
CA GLU A 181 -32.17 -10.86 -0.61
C GLU A 181 -33.45 -11.68 -0.84
N SER A 182 -34.53 -11.26 -0.20
CA SER A 182 -35.89 -11.81 -0.17
C SER A 182 -36.17 -12.96 0.80
N MET A 183 -36.79 -12.63 1.94
CA MET A 183 -38.13 -13.15 2.26
C MET A 183 -38.78 -12.30 3.35
N ASP A 184 -39.55 -11.30 2.92
CA ASP A 184 -40.70 -10.74 3.66
C ASP A 184 -41.86 -11.77 3.71
N GLU A 185 -42.86 -11.49 4.56
CA GLU A 185 -44.14 -12.18 4.82
C GLU A 185 -44.09 -13.23 5.95
N ASP A 186 -44.86 -13.18 7.04
CA ASP A 186 -46.16 -12.54 7.39
C ASP A 186 -46.16 -12.04 8.86
#